data_AF-A0A3S4MNK4-F1
#
_entry.id   AF-A0A3S4MNK4-F1
#
_cell.length_a   1.000
_cell.length_b   1.000
_cell.length_c   1.000
_cell.angle_alpha   90.00
_cell.angle_beta   90.00
_cell.angle_gamma   90.00
#
_symmetry.space_group_name_H-M   'P 1'
#
loop_
_entity.id
_entity.type
_entity.pdbx_description
1 polymer ?
#
loop_
_entity_poly.entity_id
_entity_poly.type
_entity_poly.pdbx_seq_one_letter_code
_entity_poly.pdbx_strand_id
1 'polypeptide(L)'
;MKKLISILLLSLYLISTTEVYQLLKIPTLIEHYWEHKKLNPEMSLTAFLKTHYENPVKDGDYGKDQKLPFVIHSAPLTLIFTIHPSFYFEAKAESFRPLQSHKVPSKDEDFCYKGFTGSVWEPPKSLSI
;
A
#
# COMPACT_ATOMS: atom_id res chain seq x y z
N MET A 1 -16.89 -13.69 -24.11
CA MET A 1 -18.00 -13.54 -23.15
C MET A 1 -17.55 -13.67 -21.70
N LYS A 2 -16.91 -14.78 -21.29
CA LYS A 2 -16.44 -14.99 -19.89
C LYS A 2 -15.62 -13.81 -19.32
N LYS A 3 -14.66 -13.28 -20.09
CA LYS A 3 -13.85 -12.11 -19.68
C LYS A 3 -14.67 -10.86 -19.38
N LEU A 4 -15.66 -10.53 -20.23
CA LEU A 4 -16.51 -9.35 -20.02
C LEU A 4 -17.38 -9.50 -18.78
N ILE A 5 -17.93 -10.70 -18.57
CA ILE A 5 -18.71 -11.01 -17.37
C ILE A 5 -17.83 -10.90 -16.12
N SER A 6 -16.61 -11.43 -16.15
CA SER A 6 -15.67 -11.31 -15.04
C SER A 6 -15.31 -9.86 -14.73
N ILE A 7 -15.06 -9.03 -15.76
CA ILE A 7 -14.78 -7.60 -15.58
C ILE A 7 -16.00 -6.90 -14.96
N LEU A 8 -17.20 -7.15 -15.48
CA LEU A 8 -18.43 -6.56 -14.97
C LEU A 8 -18.66 -6.91 -13.50
N LEU A 9 -18.53 -8.19 -13.14
CA LEU A 9 -18.70 -8.66 -11.76
C LEU A 9 -17.65 -8.07 -10.83
N LEU A 10 -16.38 -7.98 -11.27
CA LEU A 10 -15.32 -7.37 -10.47
C LEU A 10 -15.55 -5.86 -10.28
N SER A 11 -15.99 -5.15 -11.32
CA SER A 11 -16.35 -3.73 -11.22
C SER A 11 -17.50 -3.49 -10.25
N LEU A 12 -18.57 -4.30 -10.35
CA LEU A 12 -19.69 -4.22 -9.41
C LEU A 12 -19.23 -4.51 -7.98
N TYR A 13 -18.41 -5.54 -7.78
CA TYR A 13 -17.84 -5.87 -6.48
C TYR A 13 -17.04 -4.71 -5.89
N LEU A 14 -16.15 -4.09 -6.67
CA LEU A 14 -15.36 -2.93 -6.22
C LEU A 14 -16.27 -1.76 -5.86
N ILE A 15 -17.24 -1.41 -6.71
CA ILE A 15 -18.16 -0.29 -6.45
C ILE A 15 -19.01 -0.54 -5.19
N SER A 16 -19.41 -1.79 -4.94
CA SER A 16 -20.25 -2.17 -3.81
C SER A 16 -19.51 -2.31 -2.49
N THR A 17 -18.24 -2.72 -2.52
CA THR A 17 -17.44 -2.99 -1.30
C THR A 17 -16.44 -1.88 -0.97
N THR A 18 -16.29 -0.88 -1.83
CA THR A 18 -15.39 0.26 -1.61
C THR A 18 -16.10 1.58 -1.88
N GLU A 19 -15.47 2.69 -1.50
CA GLU A 19 -16.01 4.03 -1.73
C GLU A 19 -15.77 4.58 -3.14
N VAL A 20 -15.47 3.75 -4.14
CA VAL A 20 -15.28 4.18 -5.54
C VAL A 20 -16.51 4.95 -6.07
N TYR A 21 -17.71 4.66 -5.55
CA TYR A 21 -18.93 5.42 -5.90
C TYR A 21 -18.83 6.92 -5.57
N GLN A 22 -18.00 7.33 -4.60
CA GLN A 22 -17.80 8.75 -4.24
C GLN A 22 -17.20 9.54 -5.41
N LEU A 23 -16.49 8.89 -6.34
CA LEU A 23 -15.98 9.54 -7.56
C LEU A 23 -17.10 10.09 -8.46
N LEU A 24 -18.33 9.60 -8.33
CA LEU A 24 -19.49 10.16 -9.03
C LEU A 24 -19.87 11.56 -8.54
N LYS A 25 -19.35 12.00 -7.37
CA LYS A 25 -19.58 13.34 -6.80
C LYS A 25 -18.53 14.37 -7.26
N ILE A 26 -17.58 13.99 -8.10
CA ILE A 26 -16.56 14.92 -8.65
C ILE A 26 -17.18 16.13 -9.36
N PRO A 27 -18.30 16.02 -10.12
CA PRO A 27 -18.96 17.20 -10.69
C PRO A 27 -19.37 18.22 -9.63
N THR A 28 -19.92 17.78 -8.49
CA THR A 28 -20.30 18.65 -7.36
C THR A 28 -19.08 19.36 -6.74
N LEU A 29 -17.94 18.66 -6.65
CA LEU A 29 -16.67 19.27 -6.21
C LEU A 29 -16.22 20.39 -7.15
N ILE A 30 -16.31 20.16 -8.47
CA ILE A 30 -15.92 21.14 -9.50
C ILE A 30 -16.84 22.36 -9.45
N GLU A 31 -18.16 22.16 -9.36
CA GLU A 31 -19.13 23.24 -9.23
C GLU A 31 -18.85 24.10 -8.00
N HIS A 32 -18.63 23.48 -6.85
CA HIS A 32 -18.35 24.21 -5.62
C HIS A 32 -16.99 24.94 -5.66
N TYR A 33 -15.97 24.33 -6.28
CA TYR A 33 -14.70 25.02 -6.54
C TYR A 33 -14.89 26.29 -7.39
N TRP A 34 -15.74 26.24 -8.42
CA TRP A 34 -16.03 27.42 -9.25
C TRP A 34 -16.78 28.51 -8.49
N GLU A 35 -17.67 28.16 -7.55
CA GLU A 35 -18.31 29.14 -6.67
C GLU A 35 -17.25 29.93 -5.87
N HIS A 36 -16.31 29.22 -5.23
CA HIS A 36 -15.23 29.87 -4.50
C HIS A 36 -14.26 30.63 -5.42
N LYS A 37 -13.96 30.12 -6.63
CA LYS A 37 -13.11 30.80 -7.61
C LYS A 37 -13.75 32.10 -8.12
N LYS A 38 -15.08 32.17 -8.19
CA LYS A 38 -15.83 33.37 -8.56
C LYS A 38 -15.78 34.42 -7.44
N LEU A 39 -15.85 34.01 -6.18
CA LEU A 39 -15.77 34.90 -5.01
C LEU A 39 -14.32 35.35 -4.72
N ASN A 40 -13.35 34.45 -4.93
CA ASN A 40 -11.94 34.70 -4.75
C ASN A 40 -11.16 34.20 -5.98
N PRO A 41 -10.88 35.09 -6.96
CA PRO A 41 -10.15 34.74 -8.17
C PRO A 41 -8.75 34.17 -7.93
N GLU A 42 -8.11 34.47 -6.79
CA GLU A 42 -6.78 33.96 -6.44
C GLU A 42 -6.82 32.57 -5.78
N MET A 43 -8.01 32.03 -5.48
CA MET A 43 -8.11 30.70 -4.88
C MET A 43 -7.60 29.63 -5.85
N SER A 44 -6.63 28.85 -5.40
CA SER A 44 -6.16 27.65 -6.11
C SER A 44 -6.99 26.43 -5.72
N LEU A 45 -7.00 25.40 -6.59
CA LEU A 45 -7.66 24.13 -6.29
C LEU A 45 -7.12 23.49 -5.00
N THR A 46 -5.80 23.54 -4.78
CA THR A 46 -5.18 23.01 -3.57
C THR A 46 -5.63 23.76 -2.32
N ALA A 47 -5.73 25.09 -2.38
CA ALA A 47 -6.21 25.89 -1.27
C ALA A 47 -7.68 25.55 -0.94
N PHE A 48 -8.53 25.40 -1.96
CA PHE A 48 -9.91 24.95 -1.80
C PHE A 48 -10.01 23.58 -1.12
N LEU A 49 -9.26 22.58 -1.62
CA LEU A 49 -9.24 21.25 -1.02
C LEU A 49 -8.75 21.28 0.43
N LYS A 50 -7.73 22.10 0.74
CA LYS A 50 -7.23 22.25 2.11
C LYS A 50 -8.29 22.78 3.06
N THR A 51 -9.04 23.79 2.66
CA THR A 51 -10.13 24.35 3.47
C THR A 51 -11.20 23.31 3.78
N HIS A 52 -11.55 22.46 2.80
CA HIS A 52 -12.68 21.53 2.93
C HIS A 52 -12.33 20.15 3.48
N TYR A 53 -11.09 19.68 3.31
CA TYR A 53 -10.66 18.34 3.73
C TYR A 53 -9.67 18.32 4.90
N GLU A 54 -8.88 19.38 5.09
CA GLU A 54 -7.91 19.44 6.20
C GLU A 54 -8.48 20.17 7.41
N ASN A 55 -9.15 21.30 7.19
CA ASN A 55 -9.68 22.14 8.27
C ASN A 55 -11.18 22.48 8.03
N PRO A 56 -12.07 21.48 8.00
CA PRO A 56 -13.48 21.70 7.71
C PRO A 56 -14.12 22.59 8.77
N VAL A 57 -14.67 23.73 8.35
CA VAL A 57 -15.38 24.68 9.20
C VAL A 57 -16.88 24.49 9.01
N LYS A 58 -17.65 24.54 10.10
CA LYS A 58 -19.11 24.55 10.02
C LYS A 58 -19.60 25.98 9.82
N ASP A 59 -19.73 26.38 8.57
CA ASP A 59 -20.23 27.70 8.18
C ASP A 59 -21.47 27.59 7.27
N GLY A 60 -21.79 28.66 6.54
CA GLY A 60 -22.94 28.69 5.62
C GLY A 60 -22.88 27.65 4.50
N ASP A 61 -21.69 27.13 4.18
CA ASP A 61 -21.47 26.13 3.13
C ASP A 61 -21.52 24.70 3.65
N TYR A 62 -21.65 24.48 4.97
CA TYR A 62 -21.64 23.14 5.59
C TYR A 62 -22.54 22.11 4.90
N GLY A 63 -23.73 22.51 4.44
CA GLY A 63 -24.65 21.62 3.72
C GLY A 63 -24.19 21.22 2.31
N LYS A 64 -23.38 22.07 1.65
CA LYS A 64 -22.71 21.76 0.39
C LYS A 64 -21.47 20.91 0.63
N ASP A 65 -20.70 21.20 1.66
CA ASP A 65 -19.48 20.46 2.02
C ASP A 65 -19.77 18.98 2.26
N GLN A 66 -20.88 18.69 2.94
CA GLN A 66 -21.36 17.31 3.16
C GLN A 66 -21.65 16.52 1.87
N LYS A 67 -21.87 17.21 0.75
CA LYS A 67 -22.10 16.58 -0.56
C LYS A 67 -20.82 16.34 -1.34
N LEU A 68 -19.67 16.84 -0.87
CA LEU A 68 -18.39 16.61 -1.51
C LEU A 68 -17.96 15.13 -1.42
N PRO A 69 -17.18 14.66 -2.41
CA PRO A 69 -16.67 13.29 -2.39
C PRO A 69 -15.81 13.05 -1.14
N PHE A 70 -15.95 11.88 -0.51
CA PHE A 70 -15.13 11.47 0.64
C PHE A 70 -15.19 12.36 1.89
N VAL A 71 -16.21 13.21 2.05
CA VAL A 71 -16.47 13.96 3.30
C VAL A 71 -17.33 13.14 4.26
N ILE A 72 -18.39 12.49 3.72
CA ILE A 72 -19.24 11.57 4.47
C ILE A 72 -19.05 10.16 3.92
N HIS A 73 -18.69 9.26 4.83
CA HIS A 73 -18.50 7.83 4.58
C HIS A 73 -19.77 7.05 4.93
N SER A 74 -20.09 6.05 4.14
CA SER A 74 -21.18 5.10 4.42
C SER A 74 -20.59 3.71 4.51
N ALA A 75 -21.12 2.86 5.39
CA ALA A 75 -20.62 1.50 5.55
C ALA A 75 -20.79 0.74 4.20
N PRO A 76 -19.68 0.31 3.57
CA PRO A 76 -19.77 -0.46 2.34
C PRO A 76 -20.33 -1.86 2.61
N LEU A 77 -20.75 -2.56 1.56
CA LEU A 77 -21.26 -3.93 1.71
C LEU A 77 -20.18 -4.83 2.32
N THR A 78 -20.49 -5.39 3.50
CA THR A 78 -19.63 -6.35 4.18
C THR A 78 -20.07 -7.76 3.80
N LEU A 79 -19.22 -8.49 3.08
CA LEU A 79 -19.45 -9.89 2.75
C LEU A 79 -18.62 -10.78 3.66
N ILE A 80 -19.29 -11.67 4.40
CA ILE A 80 -18.64 -12.68 5.24
C ILE A 80 -18.76 -14.02 4.52
N PHE A 81 -17.62 -14.56 4.07
CA PHE A 81 -17.56 -15.90 3.48
C PHE A 81 -17.21 -16.89 4.58
N THR A 82 -18.13 -17.82 4.87
CA THR A 82 -17.86 -18.93 5.79
C THR A 82 -17.40 -20.14 5.00
N ILE A 83 -16.35 -20.80 5.50
CA ILE A 83 -15.87 -22.05 4.92
C ILE A 83 -16.74 -23.17 5.49
N HIS A 84 -17.32 -23.98 4.61
CA HIS A 84 -18.07 -25.15 5.06
C HIS A 84 -17.13 -26.12 5.79
N PRO A 85 -17.51 -26.72 6.94
CA PRO A 85 -16.63 -27.59 7.72
C PRO A 85 -16.04 -28.76 6.94
N SER A 86 -16.70 -29.21 5.87
CA SER A 86 -16.21 -30.29 5.00
C SER A 86 -15.28 -29.82 3.87
N PHE A 87 -14.90 -28.55 3.83
CA PHE A 87 -13.94 -28.04 2.85
C PHE A 87 -12.53 -28.40 3.30
N TYR A 88 -11.87 -29.27 2.55
CA TYR A 88 -10.46 -29.59 2.71
C TYR A 88 -9.70 -29.09 1.48
N PHE A 89 -8.60 -28.38 1.71
CA PHE A 89 -7.66 -28.00 0.66
C PHE A 89 -6.52 -29.00 0.69
N GLU A 90 -6.47 -29.89 -0.30
CA GLU A 90 -5.32 -30.75 -0.49
C GLU A 90 -4.24 -29.94 -1.21
N ALA A 91 -3.38 -29.28 -0.43
CA ALA A 91 -2.16 -28.69 -0.94
C ALA A 91 -1.30 -29.84 -1.47
N LYS A 92 -1.36 -30.09 -2.77
CA LYS A 92 -0.43 -31.00 -3.42
C LYS A 92 0.96 -30.38 -3.23
N ALA A 93 1.71 -30.91 -2.26
CA ALA A 93 3.13 -30.69 -2.17
C ALA A 93 3.73 -31.31 -3.43
N GLU A 94 3.77 -30.55 -4.52
CA GLU A 94 4.68 -30.90 -5.58
C GLU A 94 6.05 -30.93 -4.92
N SER A 95 6.66 -32.12 -4.89
CA SER A 95 8.03 -32.26 -4.46
C SER A 95 8.83 -31.30 -5.33
N PHE A 96 9.25 -30.18 -4.77
CA PHE A 96 10.25 -29.35 -5.40
C PHE A 96 11.40 -30.30 -5.72
N ARG A 97 11.60 -30.63 -7.00
CA ARG A 97 12.86 -31.24 -7.39
C ARG A 97 13.90 -30.22 -6.92
N PRO A 98 14.86 -30.60 -6.06
CA PRO A 98 15.92 -29.67 -5.71
C PRO A 98 16.52 -29.20 -7.04
N LEU A 99 16.27 -27.95 -7.39
CA LEU A 99 16.95 -27.31 -8.49
C LEU A 99 18.42 -27.49 -8.12
N GLN A 100 19.23 -28.07 -9.01
CA GLN A 100 20.67 -28.18 -8.77
C GLN A 100 21.17 -26.76 -8.48
N SER A 101 21.36 -26.48 -7.19
CA SER A 101 21.93 -25.24 -6.72
C SER A 101 23.38 -25.32 -7.18
N HIS A 102 23.68 -24.63 -8.27
CA HIS A 102 25.06 -24.35 -8.61
C HIS A 102 25.56 -23.52 -7.43
N LYS A 103 26.50 -24.09 -6.67
CA LYS A 103 27.15 -23.39 -5.56
C LYS A 103 27.53 -22.00 -6.07
N VAL A 104 26.95 -20.96 -5.48
CA VAL A 104 27.44 -19.60 -5.68
C VAL A 104 28.90 -19.64 -5.25
N PRO A 105 29.86 -19.22 -6.10
CA PRO A 105 31.25 -19.17 -5.69
C PRO A 105 31.39 -18.12 -4.59
N SER A 106 31.35 -18.57 -3.33
CA SER A 106 31.69 -17.75 -2.19
C SER A 106 33.20 -17.71 -2.07
N LYS A 107 33.77 -16.52 -1.99
CA LYS A 107 35.18 -16.33 -1.71
C LYS A 107 35.46 -16.90 -0.31
N ASP A 108 36.46 -17.77 -0.21
CA ASP A 108 36.86 -18.40 1.04
C ASP A 108 37.55 -17.34 1.93
N GLU A 109 36.81 -16.78 2.89
CA GLU A 109 37.32 -15.84 3.89
C GLU A 109 38.29 -16.53 4.88
N ASP A 110 38.24 -17.87 5.00
CA ASP A 110 39.08 -18.63 5.95
C ASP A 110 40.56 -18.67 5.51
N PHE A 111 40.87 -18.33 4.26
CA PHE A 111 42.25 -18.24 3.79
C PHE A 111 43.03 -17.10 4.46
N CYS A 112 42.35 -16.02 4.85
CA CYS A 112 42.99 -14.86 5.51
C CYS A 112 43.37 -15.14 6.98
N TYR A 113 42.72 -16.10 7.64
CA TYR A 113 42.94 -16.38 9.07
C TYR A 113 44.00 -17.45 9.35
N LYS A 114 44.46 -18.20 8.34
CA LYS A 114 45.49 -19.25 8.52
C LYS A 114 46.91 -18.72 8.77
N GLY A 115 47.15 -17.42 8.62
CA GLY A 115 48.47 -16.81 8.77
C GLY A 115 48.90 -16.45 10.20
N PHE A 116 47.98 -16.42 11.17
CA PHE A 116 48.22 -15.78 12.48
C PHE A 116 47.85 -16.67 13.68
N THR A 117 47.98 -17.99 13.58
CA THR A 117 47.56 -18.89 14.67
C THR A 117 48.60 -19.07 15.78
N GLY A 118 49.84 -18.59 15.61
CA GLY A 118 50.93 -18.91 16.55
C GLY A 118 51.58 -17.73 17.28
N SER A 119 51.62 -16.54 16.68
CA SER A 119 52.54 -15.47 17.10
C SER A 119 51.84 -14.20 17.63
N VAL A 120 50.52 -14.21 17.76
CA VAL A 120 49.73 -13.04 18.20
C VAL A 120 50.00 -12.66 19.67
N TRP A 121 50.51 -13.59 20.48
CA TRP A 121 50.71 -13.39 21.93
C TRP A 121 52.16 -13.58 22.40
N GLU A 122 53.15 -13.56 21.51
CA GLU A 122 54.55 -13.59 21.96
C GLU A 122 54.96 -12.22 22.55
N PRO A 123 55.51 -12.16 23.78
CA PRO A 123 56.03 -10.91 24.32
C PRO A 123 57.26 -10.43 23.52
N PRO A 124 57.53 -9.11 23.48
CA PRO A 124 58.69 -8.57 22.76
C PRO A 124 59.99 -9.17 23.32
N LYS A 125 60.80 -9.79 22.46
CA LYS A 125 62.11 -10.33 22.84
C LYS A 125 63.06 -9.16 23.06
N SER A 126 63.60 -9.00 24.27
CA SER A 126 64.66 -8.03 24.54
C SER A 126 65.97 -8.52 23.92
N LEU A 127 66.65 -7.64 23.19
CA LEU A 127 68.02 -7.87 22.71
C LEU A 127 68.97 -7.87 23.90
N SER A 128 69.47 -9.06 24.28
CA SER A 128 70.68 -9.17 25.10
C SER A 128 71.91 -9.04 24.20
N ILE A 129 72.69 -7.98 24.42
CA ILE A 129 74.05 -7.80 23.86
C ILE A 129 75.01 -8.75 24.57
#